data_AF-A0A1C5C7Y4-F1
#
_entry.id   AF-A0A1C5C7Y4-F1
#
_cell.length_a   1.000
_cell.length_b   1.000
_cell.length_c   1.000
_cell.angle_alpha   90.00
_cell.angle_beta   90.00
_cell.angle_gamma   90.00
#
_symmetry.space_group_name_H-M   'P 1'
#
loop_
_entity.id
_entity.type
_entity.pdbx_description
1 polymer ?
#
loop_
_entity_poly.entity_id
_entity_poly.type
_entity_poly.pdbx_seq_one_letter_code
_entity_poly.pdbx_strand_id
1 'polypeptide(L)'
;MKVRALLLRTDWNAVEHCCPNVAPTTPVILRQLLDDDPRVRGTAVRELSEAVTHQGTFYSATAPAALFVAAVLGDPRTVARVTPQRPWEIELHGEKLSSLRVLLLDWLGDTAQNTNHPPEWPPGAQEDIDAFLTIRPALYDAVHPFLSDGEQEVRDAALCAILPLLTDSTLTQHVPALTNAVHQLAARDTPYRWYAVDRLVAWGGQDTSHYPEPPQPGPNRFAGPVAQYTVQGDHDPWAGHVEPWPDSVYDALP
;
A
#
# COMPACT_ATOMS: atom_id res chain seq x y z
N MET A 1 15.72 13.48 5.46
CA MET A 1 16.43 12.36 6.13
C MET A 1 16.86 11.36 5.06
N LYS A 2 18.05 10.75 5.13
CA LYS A 2 18.49 9.80 4.08
C LYS A 2 17.78 8.45 4.25
N VAL A 3 17.18 7.91 3.18
CA VAL A 3 16.43 6.64 3.14
C VAL A 3 17.15 5.48 3.83
N ARG A 4 18.46 5.33 3.62
CA ARG A 4 19.28 4.30 4.25
C ARG A 4 19.30 4.38 5.79
N ALA A 5 19.14 5.57 6.36
CA ALA A 5 19.08 5.74 7.82
C ALA A 5 17.75 5.27 8.41
N LEU A 6 16.67 5.17 7.63
CA LEU A 6 15.40 4.59 8.11
C LEU A 6 15.51 3.07 8.25
N LEU A 7 16.11 2.39 7.26
CA LEU A 7 16.33 0.94 7.32
C LEU A 7 17.16 0.52 8.52
N LEU A 8 18.18 1.32 8.88
CA LEU A 8 19.10 1.01 9.96
C LEU A 8 18.58 1.37 11.36
N ARG A 9 17.46 2.09 11.46
CA ARG A 9 16.87 2.49 12.75
C ARG A 9 15.87 1.49 13.30
N THR A 10 15.35 0.61 12.44
CA THR A 10 14.44 -0.46 12.83
C THR A 10 15.23 -1.74 13.05
N ASP A 11 15.06 -2.37 14.21
CA ASP A 11 15.53 -3.74 14.41
C ASP A 11 14.53 -4.70 13.75
N TRP A 12 14.78 -5.02 12.49
CA TRP A 12 13.87 -5.82 11.66
C TRP A 12 13.75 -7.28 12.11
N ASN A 13 14.66 -7.76 12.96
CA ASN A 13 14.58 -9.09 13.56
C ASN A 13 13.69 -9.09 14.82
N ALA A 14 13.44 -7.92 15.42
CA ALA A 14 12.63 -7.78 16.62
C ALA A 14 11.15 -7.45 16.33
N VAL A 15 10.82 -7.04 15.10
CA VAL A 15 9.44 -6.77 14.67
C VAL A 15 8.80 -8.01 14.03
N GLU A 16 7.50 -8.14 14.21
CA GLU A 16 6.63 -9.15 13.61
C GLU A 16 6.35 -8.84 12.13
N HIS A 17 6.16 -9.91 11.35
CA HIS A 17 5.82 -9.91 9.92
C HIS A 17 4.72 -10.96 9.71
N CYS A 18 4.12 -11.04 8.51
CA CYS A 18 3.00 -11.97 8.26
C CYS A 18 3.22 -13.41 8.73
N CYS A 19 4.45 -13.86 8.57
CA CYS A 19 4.77 -15.26 8.54
C CYS A 19 6.12 -15.46 9.23
N PRO A 20 6.25 -16.45 10.13
CA PRO A 20 7.53 -16.76 10.74
C PRO A 20 8.51 -17.15 9.63
N ASN A 21 9.70 -16.52 9.62
CA ASN A 21 10.77 -16.59 8.59
C ASN A 21 10.73 -15.55 7.45
N VAL A 22 9.88 -14.51 7.53
CA VAL A 22 9.95 -13.35 6.61
C VAL A 22 11.01 -12.32 7.05
N ALA A 23 11.42 -12.31 8.32
CA ALA A 23 12.67 -11.68 8.73
C ALA A 23 13.83 -12.67 8.49
N PRO A 24 14.93 -12.31 7.80
CA PRO A 24 15.45 -10.96 7.52
C PRO A 24 15.11 -10.37 6.12
N THR A 25 14.06 -10.85 5.45
CA THR A 25 13.73 -10.52 4.06
C THR A 25 13.10 -9.13 3.89
N THR A 26 12.35 -8.62 4.87
CA THR A 26 11.70 -7.28 4.77
C THR A 26 12.66 -6.12 4.44
N PRO A 27 13.83 -5.98 5.10
CA PRO A 27 14.86 -5.02 4.68
C PRO A 27 15.33 -5.18 3.23
N VAL A 28 15.42 -6.43 2.76
CA VAL A 28 15.83 -6.74 1.39
C VAL A 28 14.74 -6.30 0.41
N ILE A 29 13.48 -6.61 0.69
CA ILE A 29 12.31 -6.17 -0.09
C ILE A 29 12.28 -4.64 -0.19
N LEU A 30 12.41 -3.95 0.95
CA LEU A 30 12.40 -2.48 0.98
C LEU A 30 13.57 -1.88 0.16
N ARG A 31 14.75 -2.50 0.21
CA ARG A 31 15.89 -2.08 -0.62
C ARG A 31 15.61 -2.32 -2.12
N GLN A 32 14.96 -3.43 -2.46
CA GLN A 32 14.64 -3.80 -3.85
C GLN A 32 13.64 -2.86 -4.52
N LEU A 33 12.85 -2.09 -3.77
CA LEU A 33 12.07 -0.97 -4.31
C LEU A 33 12.94 0.07 -5.05
N LEU A 34 14.24 0.13 -4.73
CA LEU A 34 15.22 1.02 -5.34
C LEU A 34 16.27 0.27 -6.18
N ASP A 35 16.03 -1.00 -6.53
CA ASP A 35 16.93 -1.78 -7.38
C ASP A 35 17.10 -1.12 -8.76
N ASP A 36 18.15 -1.42 -9.51
CA ASP A 36 18.28 -0.87 -10.86
C ASP A 36 17.39 -1.61 -11.88
N ASP A 37 17.00 -2.87 -11.60
CA ASP A 37 16.09 -3.66 -12.43
C ASP A 37 14.60 -3.34 -12.11
N PRO A 38 13.80 -2.85 -13.09
CA PRO A 38 12.37 -2.59 -12.91
C PRO A 38 11.55 -3.85 -12.57
N ARG A 39 11.99 -5.05 -12.97
CA ARG A 39 11.32 -6.32 -12.61
C ARG A 39 11.46 -6.60 -11.12
N VAL A 40 12.65 -6.38 -10.58
CA VAL A 40 12.93 -6.52 -9.14
C VAL A 40 12.08 -5.53 -8.34
N ARG A 41 11.96 -4.28 -8.81
CA ARG A 41 11.09 -3.28 -8.19
C ARG A 41 9.62 -3.71 -8.19
N GLY A 42 9.12 -4.20 -9.32
CA GLY A 42 7.73 -4.68 -9.45
C GLY A 42 7.41 -5.80 -8.46
N THR A 43 8.26 -6.83 -8.42
CA THR A 43 8.17 -7.91 -7.43
C THR A 43 8.20 -7.39 -6.01
N ALA A 44 9.14 -6.49 -5.68
CA ALA A 44 9.30 -5.96 -4.33
C ALA A 44 8.05 -5.25 -3.78
N VAL A 45 7.24 -4.60 -4.63
CA VAL A 45 5.98 -3.98 -4.16
C VAL A 45 4.96 -5.03 -3.71
N ARG A 46 4.86 -6.14 -4.45
CA ARG A 46 3.96 -7.23 -4.08
C ARG A 46 4.45 -7.93 -2.82
N GLU A 47 5.73 -8.27 -2.77
CA GLU A 47 6.36 -8.90 -1.59
C GLU A 47 6.26 -8.01 -0.36
N LEU A 48 6.32 -6.67 -0.51
CA LEU A 48 6.05 -5.74 0.59
C LEU A 48 4.64 -5.95 1.15
N SER A 49 3.63 -5.96 0.28
CA SER A 49 2.24 -6.14 0.70
C SER A 49 2.02 -7.48 1.41
N GLU A 50 2.62 -8.54 0.88
CA GLU A 50 2.58 -9.89 1.46
C GLU A 50 3.33 -9.96 2.80
N ALA A 51 4.45 -9.26 2.95
CA ALA A 51 5.28 -9.34 4.16
C ALA A 51 4.72 -8.54 5.36
N VAL A 52 4.21 -7.32 5.11
CA VAL A 52 3.91 -6.36 6.20
C VAL A 52 2.46 -5.90 6.26
N THR A 53 1.60 -6.33 5.35
CA THR A 53 0.16 -5.96 5.33
C THR A 53 -0.70 -7.10 4.77
N HIS A 54 -0.31 -8.36 5.00
CA HIS A 54 -1.01 -9.52 4.43
C HIS A 54 -2.49 -9.49 4.82
N GLN A 55 -3.37 -9.52 3.82
CA GLN A 55 -4.83 -9.42 4.00
C GLN A 55 -5.30 -8.23 4.86
N GLY A 56 -4.51 -7.15 4.88
CA GLY A 56 -4.82 -5.94 5.65
C GLY A 56 -4.49 -6.02 7.14
N THR A 57 -3.89 -7.11 7.62
CA THR A 57 -3.42 -7.24 9.00
C THR A 57 -2.19 -6.36 9.23
N PHE A 58 -2.17 -5.65 10.36
CA PHE A 58 -1.04 -4.88 10.85
C PHE A 58 -0.09 -5.76 11.66
N TYR A 59 1.19 -5.52 11.45
CA TYR A 59 2.29 -6.11 12.20
C TYR A 59 3.20 -4.98 12.70
N SER A 60 4.04 -5.23 13.69
CA SER A 60 5.01 -4.21 14.14
C SER A 60 5.98 -3.75 13.05
N ALA A 61 6.14 -4.50 11.95
CA ALA A 61 6.86 -4.07 10.75
C ALA A 61 6.10 -3.07 9.86
N THR A 62 4.77 -2.94 9.97
CA THR A 62 3.93 -2.14 9.05
C THR A 62 4.26 -0.65 9.14
N ALA A 63 4.27 -0.06 10.33
CA ALA A 63 4.59 1.35 10.53
C ALA A 63 6.01 1.73 10.05
N PRO A 64 7.09 1.01 10.41
CA PRO A 64 8.42 1.34 9.89
C PRO A 64 8.55 1.13 8.37
N ALA A 65 7.89 0.13 7.80
CA ALA A 65 7.84 -0.05 6.34
C ALA A 65 7.13 1.14 5.66
N ALA A 66 6.02 1.63 6.23
CA ALA A 66 5.31 2.79 5.70
C ALA A 66 6.15 4.06 5.70
N LEU A 67 6.90 4.31 6.77
CA LEU A 67 7.87 5.42 6.83
C LEU A 67 8.98 5.29 5.78
N PHE A 68 9.46 4.07 5.52
CA PHE A 68 10.44 3.84 4.46
C PHE A 68 9.84 4.15 3.08
N VAL A 69 8.65 3.63 2.78
CA VAL A 69 7.94 3.87 1.51
C VAL A 69 7.71 5.36 1.30
N ALA A 70 7.19 6.07 2.30
CA ALA A 70 7.00 7.52 2.27
C ALA A 70 8.31 8.27 1.93
N ALA A 71 9.44 7.83 2.49
CA ALA A 71 10.74 8.46 2.23
C ALA A 71 11.29 8.21 0.82
N VAL A 72 10.87 7.15 0.13
CA VAL A 72 11.34 6.82 -1.23
C VAL A 72 10.43 7.33 -2.35
N LEU A 73 9.23 7.83 -2.05
CA LEU A 73 8.29 8.32 -3.09
C LEU A 73 8.93 9.32 -4.06
N GLY A 74 9.80 10.19 -3.57
CA GLY A 74 10.51 11.20 -4.35
C GLY A 74 11.77 10.72 -5.08
N ASP A 75 12.17 9.46 -4.92
CA ASP A 75 13.33 8.91 -5.65
C ASP A 75 13.01 8.83 -7.16
N PRO A 76 13.88 9.30 -8.06
CA PRO A 76 13.64 9.23 -9.50
C PRO A 76 13.34 7.82 -10.01
N ARG A 77 13.85 6.77 -9.36
CA ARG A 77 13.56 5.37 -9.74
C ARG A 77 12.08 5.01 -9.62
N THR A 78 11.31 5.73 -8.81
CA THR A 78 9.87 5.48 -8.65
C THR A 78 9.02 5.93 -9.84
N VAL A 79 9.56 6.70 -10.79
CA VAL A 79 8.84 7.01 -12.04
C VAL A 79 8.75 5.81 -12.98
N ALA A 80 9.60 4.79 -12.80
CA ALA A 80 9.68 3.67 -13.72
C ALA A 80 8.35 2.90 -13.78
N ARG A 81 7.95 2.49 -14.99
CA ARG A 81 6.82 1.59 -15.20
C ARG A 81 7.26 0.18 -14.84
N VAL A 82 6.51 -0.46 -13.95
CA VAL A 82 6.76 -1.82 -13.45
C VAL A 82 5.44 -2.58 -13.37
N THR A 83 5.51 -3.90 -13.28
CA THR A 83 4.36 -4.75 -12.96
C THR A 83 4.61 -5.51 -11.66
N PRO A 84 3.67 -5.51 -10.70
CA PRO A 84 3.73 -6.38 -9.52
C PRO A 84 3.21 -7.80 -9.82
N GLN A 85 2.66 -8.04 -11.01
CA GLN A 85 2.03 -9.31 -11.37
C GLN A 85 3.05 -10.46 -11.44
N ARG A 86 2.62 -11.63 -10.99
CA ARG A 86 3.34 -12.89 -11.19
C ARG A 86 3.26 -13.33 -12.65
N PRO A 87 4.19 -14.17 -13.14
CA PRO A 87 4.17 -14.64 -14.53
C PRO A 87 2.83 -15.25 -14.96
N TRP A 88 2.21 -16.06 -14.10
CA TRP A 88 0.91 -16.67 -14.40
C TRP A 88 -0.25 -15.65 -14.46
N GLU A 89 -0.20 -14.55 -13.70
CA GLU A 89 -1.20 -13.47 -13.79
C GLU A 89 -1.06 -12.72 -15.11
N ILE A 90 0.17 -12.52 -15.58
CA ILE A 90 0.46 -11.91 -16.88
C ILE A 90 -0.07 -12.81 -18.00
N GLU A 91 0.15 -14.13 -17.92
CA GLU A 91 -0.36 -15.10 -18.89
C GLU A 91 -1.90 -15.09 -18.96
N LEU A 92 -2.58 -14.99 -17.81
CA LEU A 92 -4.04 -15.04 -17.74
C LEU A 92 -4.74 -13.71 -18.07
N HIS A 93 -4.14 -12.57 -17.70
CA HIS A 93 -4.82 -11.27 -17.70
C HIS A 93 -4.12 -10.20 -18.54
N GLY A 94 -2.96 -10.53 -19.11
CA GLY A 94 -2.07 -9.57 -19.75
C GLY A 94 -1.24 -8.77 -18.75
N GLU A 95 -0.09 -8.31 -19.22
CA GLU A 95 0.79 -7.44 -18.44
C GLU A 95 0.17 -6.05 -18.29
N LYS A 96 0.04 -5.61 -17.04
CA LYS A 96 -0.39 -4.28 -16.64
C LYS A 96 0.78 -3.58 -15.99
N LEU A 97 1.20 -2.48 -16.61
CA LEU A 97 2.26 -1.63 -16.09
C LEU A 97 1.65 -0.41 -15.40
N SER A 98 2.19 -0.04 -14.24
CA SER A 98 1.94 1.24 -13.56
C SER A 98 3.27 1.83 -13.10
N SER A 99 3.31 3.14 -12.82
CA SER A 99 4.53 3.71 -12.24
C SER A 99 4.71 3.14 -10.83
N LEU A 100 5.96 2.81 -10.46
CA LEU A 100 6.26 2.33 -9.11
C LEU A 100 5.72 3.31 -8.04
N ARG A 101 5.80 4.61 -8.30
CA ARG A 101 5.25 5.64 -7.40
C ARG A 101 3.76 5.48 -7.18
N VAL A 102 2.96 5.29 -8.23
CA VAL A 102 1.52 5.01 -8.10
C VAL A 102 1.32 3.76 -7.26
N LEU A 103 2.11 2.70 -7.51
CA LEU A 103 1.96 1.49 -6.74
C LEU A 103 2.24 1.68 -5.23
N LEU A 104 3.24 2.48 -4.89
CA LEU A 104 3.60 2.78 -3.50
C LEU A 104 2.59 3.71 -2.81
N LEU A 105 2.04 4.68 -3.55
CA LEU A 105 0.96 5.54 -3.07
C LEU A 105 -0.29 4.73 -2.77
N ASP A 106 -0.67 3.81 -3.66
CA ASP A 106 -1.82 2.94 -3.46
C ASP A 106 -1.61 2.05 -2.24
N TRP A 107 -0.43 1.46 -2.05
CA TRP A 107 -0.13 0.66 -0.87
C TRP A 107 -0.25 1.47 0.44
N LEU A 108 0.27 2.71 0.46
CA LEU A 108 0.11 3.60 1.62
C LEU A 108 -1.36 3.93 1.89
N GLY A 109 -2.12 4.22 0.83
CA GLY A 109 -3.55 4.54 0.91
C GLY A 109 -4.39 3.38 1.41
N ASP A 110 -4.19 2.18 0.85
CA ASP A 110 -4.89 0.96 1.26
C ASP A 110 -4.56 0.61 2.72
N THR A 111 -3.28 0.72 3.11
CA THR A 111 -2.88 0.50 4.51
C THR A 111 -3.58 1.50 5.43
N ALA A 112 -3.58 2.78 5.08
CA ALA A 112 -4.29 3.79 5.88
C ALA A 112 -5.81 3.56 5.91
N GLN A 113 -6.42 3.13 4.80
CA GLN A 113 -7.84 2.80 4.75
C GLN A 113 -8.20 1.65 5.69
N ASN A 114 -7.36 0.62 5.78
CA ASN A 114 -7.57 -0.52 6.68
C ASN A 114 -7.62 -0.12 8.17
N THR A 115 -7.01 1.01 8.55
CA THR A 115 -7.18 1.53 9.93
C THR A 115 -8.55 2.20 10.17
N ASN A 116 -9.21 2.68 9.12
CA ASN A 116 -10.54 3.30 9.20
C ASN A 116 -11.66 2.27 9.00
N HIS A 117 -11.40 1.25 8.18
CA HIS A 117 -12.29 0.13 7.88
C HIS A 117 -11.50 -1.18 8.09
N PRO A 118 -11.41 -1.67 9.34
CA PRO A 118 -10.65 -2.86 9.64
C PRO A 118 -11.17 -4.06 8.84
N PRO A 119 -10.28 -4.97 8.40
CA PRO A 119 -10.69 -6.18 7.71
C PRO A 119 -11.58 -7.06 8.59
N GLU A 120 -12.31 -8.00 7.96
CA GLU A 120 -13.15 -8.97 8.68
C GLU A 120 -12.31 -9.96 9.54
N TRP A 121 -11.02 -10.08 9.22
CA TRP A 121 -10.03 -10.84 9.99
C TRP A 121 -9.35 -9.97 11.05
N PRO A 122 -8.68 -10.55 12.07
CA PRO A 122 -8.01 -9.76 13.09
C PRO A 122 -7.10 -8.71 12.45
N PRO A 123 -7.32 -7.41 12.74
CA PRO A 123 -6.61 -6.32 12.08
C PRO A 123 -5.14 -6.20 12.49
N GLY A 124 -4.63 -7.11 13.32
CA GLY A 124 -3.33 -7.01 13.97
C GLY A 124 -3.47 -6.64 15.45
N ALA A 125 -2.34 -6.53 16.14
CA ALA A 125 -2.33 -6.06 17.53
C ALA A 125 -2.69 -4.56 17.59
N GLN A 126 -3.40 -4.14 18.63
CA GLN A 126 -3.80 -2.73 18.78
C GLN A 126 -2.59 -1.79 18.81
N GLU A 127 -1.49 -2.23 19.41
CA GLU A 127 -0.22 -1.49 19.45
C GLU A 127 0.37 -1.22 18.05
N ASP A 128 0.22 -2.14 17.11
CA ASP A 128 0.71 -1.97 15.74
C ASP A 128 -0.15 -0.99 14.94
N ILE A 129 -1.47 -1.04 15.17
CA ILE A 129 -2.42 -0.08 14.61
C ILE A 129 -2.12 1.32 15.18
N ASP A 130 -1.97 1.45 16.49
CA ASP A 130 -1.65 2.72 17.17
C ASP A 130 -0.30 3.30 16.69
N ALA A 131 0.70 2.43 16.45
CA ALA A 131 1.97 2.83 15.87
C ALA A 131 1.80 3.40 14.45
N PHE A 132 0.94 2.81 13.62
CA PHE A 132 0.63 3.34 12.30
C PHE A 132 -0.18 4.65 12.37
N LEU A 133 -1.17 4.74 13.27
CA LEU A 133 -1.93 5.98 13.49
C LEU A 133 -0.99 7.15 13.86
N THR A 134 0.01 6.89 14.70
CA THR A 134 0.99 7.89 15.15
C THR A 134 1.81 8.52 14.02
N ILE A 135 2.04 7.78 12.92
CA ILE A 135 2.85 8.28 11.80
C ILE A 135 2.04 8.99 10.70
N ARG A 136 0.70 9.06 10.81
CA ARG A 136 -0.18 9.65 9.79
C ARG A 136 0.21 11.07 9.37
N PRO A 137 0.57 12.00 10.27
CA PRO A 137 1.03 13.33 9.86
C PRO A 137 2.29 13.27 8.98
N ALA A 138 3.25 12.38 9.32
CA ALA A 138 4.46 12.21 8.52
C ALA A 138 4.16 11.61 7.13
N LEU A 139 3.19 10.70 7.05
CA LEU A 139 2.73 10.17 5.76
C LEU A 139 2.04 11.26 4.92
N TYR A 140 1.21 12.10 5.54
CA TYR A 140 0.57 13.23 4.86
C TYR A 140 1.61 14.17 4.26
N ASP A 141 2.61 14.59 5.04
CA ASP A 141 3.67 15.49 4.59
C ASP A 141 4.47 14.90 3.42
N ALA A 142 4.70 13.59 3.42
CA ALA A 142 5.42 12.90 2.36
C ALA A 142 4.60 12.76 1.07
N VAL A 143 3.29 12.55 1.17
CA VAL A 143 2.40 12.33 0.02
C VAL A 143 1.90 13.65 -0.59
N HIS A 144 1.69 14.68 0.22
CA HIS A 144 1.12 15.97 -0.20
C HIS A 144 1.78 16.60 -1.44
N PRO A 145 3.11 16.60 -1.62
CA PRO A 145 3.76 17.15 -2.82
C PRO A 145 3.26 16.53 -4.14
N PHE A 146 2.83 15.28 -4.13
CA PHE A 146 2.38 14.54 -5.32
C PHE A 146 0.96 14.91 -5.78
N LEU A 147 0.21 15.70 -4.99
CA LEU A 147 -1.05 16.29 -5.45
C LEU A 147 -0.87 17.26 -6.62
N SER A 148 0.34 17.77 -6.81
CA SER A 148 0.71 18.67 -7.92
C SER A 148 1.64 18.00 -8.94
N ASP A 149 1.75 16.66 -8.94
CA ASP A 149 2.57 15.93 -9.93
C ASP A 149 2.07 16.20 -11.36
N GLY A 150 2.96 16.12 -12.36
CA GLY A 150 2.59 16.32 -13.77
C GLY A 150 1.68 15.22 -14.31
N GLU A 151 1.82 13.99 -13.80
CA GLU A 151 1.02 12.84 -14.22
C GLU A 151 -0.30 12.75 -13.45
N GLN A 152 -1.43 12.66 -14.16
CA GLN A 152 -2.76 12.56 -13.54
C GLN A 152 -2.90 11.30 -12.68
N GLU A 153 -2.35 10.16 -13.12
CA GLU A 153 -2.37 8.89 -12.37
C GLU A 153 -1.72 9.06 -10.98
N VAL A 154 -0.59 9.79 -10.91
CA VAL A 154 0.11 10.08 -9.66
C VAL A 154 -0.71 11.01 -8.76
N ARG A 155 -1.31 12.07 -9.33
CA ARG A 155 -2.17 12.99 -8.55
C ARG A 155 -3.37 12.26 -7.94
N ASP A 156 -3.97 11.35 -8.68
CA ASP A 156 -5.13 10.59 -8.22
C ASP A 156 -4.76 9.60 -7.11
N ALA A 157 -3.68 8.85 -7.30
CA ALA A 157 -3.15 7.95 -6.28
C ALA A 157 -2.75 8.71 -5.00
N ALA A 158 -2.11 9.88 -5.15
CA ALA A 158 -1.72 10.71 -4.01
C ALA A 158 -2.93 11.27 -3.25
N LEU A 159 -3.96 11.72 -3.98
CA LEU A 159 -5.21 12.17 -3.36
C LEU A 159 -5.87 11.02 -2.62
N CYS A 160 -6.00 9.85 -3.26
CA CYS A 160 -6.57 8.65 -2.66
C CYS A 160 -5.83 8.22 -1.39
N ALA A 161 -4.49 8.28 -1.40
CA ALA A 161 -3.67 7.94 -0.23
C ALA A 161 -3.83 8.93 0.94
N ILE A 162 -4.14 10.20 0.65
CA ILE A 162 -4.36 11.22 1.69
C ILE A 162 -5.74 11.09 2.35
N LEU A 163 -6.79 10.73 1.62
CA LEU A 163 -8.16 10.70 2.16
C LEU A 163 -8.31 9.94 3.48
N PRO A 164 -7.78 8.71 3.65
CA PRO A 164 -7.87 7.99 4.91
C PRO A 164 -7.06 8.62 6.04
N LEU A 165 -5.98 9.36 5.74
CA LEU A 165 -5.18 10.06 6.75
C LEU A 165 -5.94 11.22 7.39
N LEU A 166 -6.85 11.85 6.63
CA LEU A 166 -7.68 12.99 7.08
C LEU A 166 -8.75 12.61 8.12
N THR A 167 -8.80 11.36 8.59
CA THR A 167 -9.57 10.99 9.80
C THR A 167 -8.82 11.36 11.08
N ASP A 168 -7.51 11.60 11.00
CA ASP A 168 -6.73 12.19 12.08
C ASP A 168 -7.15 13.65 12.32
N SER A 169 -7.50 13.97 13.56
CA SER A 169 -7.99 15.30 13.95
C SER A 169 -6.98 16.41 13.66
N THR A 170 -5.67 16.12 13.72
CA THR A 170 -4.59 17.08 13.43
C THR A 170 -4.52 17.47 11.95
N LEU A 171 -5.08 16.62 11.06
CA LEU A 171 -5.08 16.83 9.61
C LEU A 171 -6.41 17.35 9.06
N THR A 172 -7.47 17.38 9.87
CA THR A 172 -8.81 17.84 9.44
C THR A 172 -8.84 19.27 8.88
N GLN A 173 -7.91 20.13 9.31
CA GLN A 173 -7.74 21.48 8.79
C GLN A 173 -7.46 21.55 7.28
N HIS A 174 -6.97 20.47 6.68
CA HIS A 174 -6.67 20.39 5.24
C HIS A 174 -7.89 20.02 4.39
N VAL A 175 -8.98 19.55 5.00
CA VAL A 175 -10.19 19.11 4.28
C VAL A 175 -10.72 20.17 3.31
N PRO A 176 -10.92 21.45 3.70
CA PRO A 176 -11.49 22.45 2.79
C PRO A 176 -10.65 22.69 1.53
N ALA A 177 -9.33 22.57 1.63
CA ALA A 177 -8.42 22.77 0.49
C ALA A 177 -8.51 21.62 -0.53
N LEU A 178 -8.90 20.42 -0.09
CA LEU A 178 -8.94 19.21 -0.91
C LEU A 178 -10.33 18.92 -1.48
N THR A 179 -11.39 19.47 -0.90
CA THR A 179 -12.79 19.17 -1.26
C THR A 179 -13.06 19.20 -2.77
N ASN A 180 -12.63 20.26 -3.47
CA ASN A 180 -12.83 20.37 -4.91
C ASN A 180 -12.10 19.27 -5.70
N ALA A 181 -10.87 18.91 -5.29
CA ALA A 181 -10.12 17.83 -5.93
C ALA A 181 -10.80 16.46 -5.72
N VAL A 182 -11.40 16.24 -4.55
CA VAL A 182 -12.18 15.01 -4.26
C VAL A 182 -13.43 14.93 -5.13
N HIS A 183 -14.16 16.03 -5.32
CA HIS A 183 -15.30 16.05 -6.25
C HIS A 183 -14.89 15.73 -7.70
N GLN A 184 -13.74 16.26 -8.14
CA GLN A 184 -13.20 15.98 -9.47
C GLN A 184 -12.75 14.51 -9.60
N LEU A 185 -12.23 13.91 -8.54
CA LEU A 185 -11.89 12.48 -8.52
C LEU A 185 -13.16 11.61 -8.59
N ALA A 186 -14.17 11.92 -7.80
CA ALA A 186 -15.46 11.22 -7.78
C ALA A 186 -16.19 11.27 -9.13
N ALA A 187 -16.06 12.39 -9.87
CA ALA A 187 -16.68 12.54 -11.19
C ALA A 187 -16.02 11.69 -12.29
N ARG A 188 -14.75 11.32 -12.14
CA ARG A 188 -13.98 10.62 -13.18
C ARG A 188 -14.09 9.12 -13.08
N ASP A 189 -13.96 8.44 -14.22
CA ASP A 189 -13.98 6.98 -14.29
C ASP A 189 -12.59 6.43 -13.98
N THR A 190 -12.28 6.36 -12.69
CA THR A 190 -10.99 5.93 -12.15
C THR A 190 -11.21 4.85 -11.08
N PRO A 191 -10.22 3.98 -10.83
CA PRO A 191 -10.30 3.02 -9.73
C PRO A 191 -10.46 3.69 -8.36
N TYR A 192 -10.09 4.97 -8.24
CA TYR A 192 -10.15 5.74 -7.00
C TYR A 192 -11.50 6.42 -6.74
N ARG A 193 -12.47 6.31 -7.67
CA ARG A 193 -13.79 6.95 -7.53
C ARG A 193 -14.46 6.57 -6.22
N TRP A 194 -14.38 5.30 -5.83
CA TRP A 194 -15.03 4.80 -4.61
C TRP A 194 -14.52 5.53 -3.36
N TYR A 195 -13.19 5.63 -3.18
CA TYR A 195 -12.59 6.33 -2.04
C TYR A 195 -12.99 7.81 -1.99
N ALA A 196 -13.09 8.46 -3.14
CA ALA A 196 -13.52 9.85 -3.21
C ALA A 196 -14.98 10.03 -2.76
N VAL A 197 -15.89 9.17 -3.23
CA VAL A 197 -17.30 9.20 -2.85
C VAL A 197 -17.48 8.87 -1.38
N ASP A 198 -16.84 7.80 -0.89
CA ASP A 198 -16.85 7.41 0.52
C ASP A 198 -16.41 8.57 1.43
N ARG A 199 -15.33 9.27 1.06
CA ARG A 199 -14.85 10.41 1.85
C ARG A 199 -15.81 11.60 1.83
N LEU A 200 -16.43 11.92 0.69
CA LEU A 200 -17.42 12.99 0.61
C LEU A 200 -18.64 12.70 1.48
N VAL A 201 -19.09 11.44 1.53
CA VAL A 201 -20.16 11.00 2.43
C VAL A 201 -19.75 11.18 3.88
N ALA A 202 -18.54 10.75 4.25
CA ALA A 202 -18.03 10.83 5.62
C ALA A 202 -17.85 12.28 6.13
N TRP A 203 -17.55 13.25 5.27
CA TRP A 203 -17.46 14.66 5.67
C TRP A 203 -18.81 15.31 5.97
N GLY A 204 -19.90 14.74 5.47
CA GLY A 204 -21.26 15.25 5.66
C GLY A 204 -21.53 16.57 4.92
N GLY A 205 -22.77 16.76 4.48
CA GLY A 205 -23.23 18.04 3.92
C GLY A 205 -22.99 18.24 2.42
N GLN A 206 -22.68 17.20 1.66
CA GLN A 206 -22.58 17.25 0.19
C GLN A 206 -23.57 16.25 -0.43
N ASP A 207 -24.31 16.67 -1.45
CA ASP A 207 -25.11 15.75 -2.25
C ASP A 207 -24.18 14.89 -3.10
N THR A 208 -24.20 13.58 -2.88
CA THR A 208 -23.42 12.59 -3.65
C THR A 208 -24.32 11.77 -4.58
N SER A 209 -25.62 12.05 -4.64
CA SER A 209 -26.60 11.26 -5.41
C SER A 209 -26.42 11.33 -6.92
N HIS A 210 -25.72 12.35 -7.42
CA HIS A 210 -25.37 12.49 -8.84
C HIS A 210 -24.15 11.68 -9.26
N TYR A 211 -23.39 11.12 -8.30
CA TYR A 211 -22.32 10.18 -8.65
C TYR A 211 -22.93 8.81 -8.96
N PRO A 212 -22.47 8.14 -10.03
CA PRO A 212 -22.82 6.74 -10.25
C PRO A 212 -22.48 5.94 -8.98
N GLU A 213 -23.30 4.95 -8.64
CA GLU A 213 -22.98 4.03 -7.55
C GLU A 213 -21.56 3.50 -7.78
N PRO A 214 -20.61 3.79 -6.86
CA PRO A 214 -19.24 3.42 -7.09
C PRO A 214 -19.16 1.89 -7.07
N PRO A 215 -18.34 1.26 -7.93
CA PRO A 215 -18.05 -0.16 -7.77
C PRO A 215 -17.51 -0.37 -6.35
N GLN A 216 -17.95 -1.43 -5.68
CA GLN A 216 -17.39 -1.85 -4.39
C GLN A 216 -15.86 -1.83 -4.50
N PRO A 217 -15.13 -1.44 -3.43
CA PRO A 217 -13.69 -1.47 -3.47
C PRO A 217 -13.29 -2.91 -3.83
N GLY A 218 -12.52 -3.05 -4.91
CA GLY A 218 -11.94 -4.35 -5.23
C GLY A 218 -11.10 -4.81 -4.03
N PRO A 219 -10.84 -6.13 -3.88
CA PRO A 219 -9.81 -6.56 -2.96
C PRO A 219 -8.54 -5.74 -3.25
N ASN A 220 -7.76 -5.45 -2.20
CA ASN A 220 -6.45 -4.79 -2.30
C ASN A 220 -5.78 -5.25 -3.59
N ARG A 221 -5.35 -4.32 -4.44
CA ARG A 221 -4.73 -4.64 -5.75
C ARG A 221 -3.47 -5.51 -5.65
N PHE A 222 -2.97 -5.74 -4.44
CA PHE A 222 -1.92 -6.68 -4.08
C PHE A 222 -2.40 -7.93 -3.33
N ALA A 223 -3.66 -7.96 -2.87
CA ALA A 223 -4.29 -9.21 -2.54
C ALA A 223 -4.39 -10.01 -3.84
N GLY A 224 -3.57 -11.06 -3.95
CA GLY A 224 -3.79 -12.08 -4.96
C GLY A 224 -5.23 -12.59 -4.88
N PRO A 225 -5.74 -13.31 -5.90
CA PRO A 225 -7.05 -13.91 -5.86
C PRO A 225 -7.15 -14.85 -4.66
N VAL A 226 -7.63 -14.33 -3.53
CA VAL A 226 -8.07 -15.15 -2.40
C VAL A 226 -9.35 -15.77 -2.92
N ALA A 227 -9.21 -17.00 -3.39
CA ALA A 227 -10.16 -18.08 -3.19
C ALA A 227 -11.58 -17.59 -2.87
N GLN A 228 -12.42 -17.46 -3.90
CA GLN A 228 -13.87 -17.56 -3.76
C GLN A 228 -14.31 -18.97 -3.30
N TYR A 229 -13.48 -19.67 -2.53
CA TYR A 229 -13.84 -20.94 -1.92
C TYR A 229 -14.69 -20.65 -0.69
N THR A 230 -15.98 -20.62 -0.96
CA THR A 230 -17.06 -20.80 -0.01
C THR A 230 -16.67 -21.81 1.07
N VAL A 231 -16.89 -21.41 2.32
CA VAL A 231 -16.76 -22.22 3.53
C VAL A 231 -17.33 -23.62 3.32
N GLN A 232 -16.45 -24.60 3.19
CA GLN A 232 -16.72 -25.97 3.60
C GLN A 232 -15.44 -26.46 4.26
N GLY A 233 -15.53 -26.69 5.57
CA GLY A 233 -14.39 -26.94 6.43
C GLY A 233 -13.45 -28.03 5.90
N ASP A 234 -12.19 -27.84 6.26
CA ASP A 234 -11.01 -28.66 6.02
C ASP A 234 -10.13 -28.25 4.82
N HIS A 235 -8.87 -27.97 5.17
CA HIS A 235 -7.69 -27.58 4.39
C HIS A 235 -7.37 -26.09 4.29
N ASP A 236 -6.37 -25.67 5.06
CA ASP A 236 -5.55 -24.48 4.81
C ASP A 236 -4.71 -24.73 3.54
N PRO A 237 -4.96 -24.02 2.43
CA PRO A 237 -4.21 -24.19 1.18
C PRO A 237 -2.78 -23.61 1.25
N TRP A 238 -2.39 -22.98 2.36
CA TRP A 238 -1.05 -22.42 2.59
C TRP A 238 -0.18 -23.28 3.52
N ALA A 239 -0.67 -24.43 3.97
CA ALA A 239 0.09 -25.37 4.80
C ALA A 239 1.19 -26.16 4.04
N GLY A 240 1.46 -25.85 2.77
CA GLY A 240 2.52 -26.51 2.02
C GLY A 240 2.88 -25.76 0.73
N HIS A 241 4.19 -25.62 0.50
CA HIS A 241 4.85 -25.02 -0.66
C HIS A 241 5.13 -23.51 -0.59
N VAL A 242 5.99 -23.14 0.35
CA VAL A 242 7.04 -22.16 0.04
C VAL A 242 7.98 -22.86 -0.95
N GLU A 243 8.05 -22.39 -2.19
CA GLU A 243 9.14 -22.81 -3.09
C GLU A 243 10.47 -22.44 -2.43
N PRO A 244 11.44 -23.38 -2.33
CA PRO A 244 12.74 -23.04 -1.75
C PRO A 244 13.40 -21.97 -2.62
N TRP A 245 13.72 -20.84 -1.98
CA TRP A 245 14.53 -19.78 -2.58
C TRP A 245 15.85 -20.36 -3.11
N PRO A 246 16.33 -19.97 -4.29
CA PRO A 246 17.61 -20.45 -4.79
C PRO A 246 18.73 -20.02 -3.83
N ASP A 247 19.53 -21.00 -3.37
CA ASP A 247 20.60 -20.90 -2.36
C ASP A 247 21.73 -19.87 -2.67
N SER A 248 21.66 -19.15 -3.80
CA SER A 248 22.80 -18.39 -4.35
C SER A 248 22.82 -16.89 -4.03
N VAL A 249 21.93 -16.36 -3.18
CA VAL A 249 21.95 -14.93 -2.81
C VAL A 249 22.95 -14.65 -1.66
N TYR A 250 23.55 -15.68 -1.06
CA TYR A 250 24.44 -15.55 0.10
C TYR A 250 25.93 -15.36 -0.24
N ASP A 251 26.35 -15.48 -1.50
CA ASP A 251 27.78 -15.48 -1.88
C ASP A 251 28.32 -14.13 -2.39
N ALA A 252 27.66 -13.01 -2.09
CA ALA A 252 28.20 -11.69 -2.48
C ALA A 252 27.98 -10.62 -1.41
N LEU A 253 28.66 -10.76 -0.27
CA LEU A 253 29.01 -9.66 0.60
C LEU A 253 30.48 -9.81 1.03
N PRO A 254 31.38 -8.84 0.76
CA PRO A 254 32.63 -8.71 1.49
C PRO A 254 32.40 -8.20 2.93
#